data_AF-A0A355G7V9-F1
#
_entry.id   AF-A0A355G7V9-F1
#
_cell.length_a   1.000
_cell.length_b   1.000
_cell.length_c   1.000
_cell.angle_alpha   90.00
_cell.angle_beta   90.00
_cell.angle_gamma   90.00
#
_symmetry.space_group_name_H-M   'P 1'
#
loop_
_entity.id
_entity.type
_entity.pdbx_description
1 polymer ?
#
loop_
_entity_poly.entity_id
_entity_poly.type
_entity_poly.pdbx_seq_one_letter_code
_entity_poly.pdbx_strand_id
1 'polypeptide(L)'
;PTPGQWRVNTTRVQNVDGTNPDDLSRAEIESRRQAWDLIRFFRSHCPGLENTQLLATGSQVGIRETRHILGDYVLNGQDVLEGRKFEDGIAQCSYPIDIHDPQGPRGRLEGIHADHYEIPYRCLVPREVSNLLVAGRPISADHEGAASARVIPPCYATGQAAGTAASLSLKQRVTPREVDIEQLRTTLQEQGAVV
;
A
#
# COMPACT_ATOMS: atom_id res chain seq x y z
N PRO A 1 -22.68 3.93 -5.89
CA PRO A 1 -22.73 5.36 -5.49
C PRO A 1 -24.17 5.87 -5.46
N THR A 2 -24.58 6.47 -4.34
CA THR A 2 -25.91 7.07 -4.19
C THR A 2 -25.99 8.34 -5.04
N PRO A 3 -27.05 8.54 -5.85
CA PRO A 3 -27.21 9.76 -6.63
C PRO A 3 -27.07 11.02 -5.78
N GLY A 4 -26.34 12.01 -6.28
CA GLY A 4 -26.06 13.27 -5.55
C GLY A 4 -24.99 13.17 -4.45
N GLN A 5 -24.44 11.98 -4.17
CA GLN A 5 -23.34 11.82 -3.22
C GLN A 5 -22.01 11.63 -3.95
N TRP A 6 -21.02 12.40 -3.54
CA TRP A 6 -19.69 12.42 -4.12
C TRP A 6 -18.64 12.13 -3.05
N ARG A 7 -17.56 11.45 -3.46
CA ARG A 7 -16.35 11.28 -2.63
C ARG A 7 -15.26 12.15 -3.22
N VAL A 8 -14.62 12.94 -2.37
CA VAL A 8 -13.63 13.93 -2.80
C VAL A 8 -12.36 13.73 -1.97
N ASN A 9 -11.27 13.33 -2.64
CA ASN A 9 -9.98 13.05 -2.00
C ASN A 9 -8.98 14.17 -2.37
N THR A 10 -8.97 15.27 -1.61
CA THR A 10 -8.13 16.45 -1.95
C THR A 10 -7.32 16.99 -0.79
N THR A 11 -7.77 16.76 0.45
CA THR A 11 -7.08 17.24 1.64
C THR A 11 -5.71 16.61 1.75
N ARG A 12 -4.70 17.43 2.03
CA ARG A 12 -3.32 16.99 2.15
C ARG A 12 -2.66 17.74 3.30
N VAL A 13 -2.09 16.97 4.23
CA VAL A 13 -1.30 17.50 5.34
C VAL A 13 0.12 16.97 5.19
N GLN A 14 1.09 17.87 5.15
CA GLN A 14 2.52 17.54 5.04
C GLN A 14 3.19 17.58 6.41
N ASN A 15 4.42 17.06 6.48
CA ASN A 15 5.22 17.02 7.70
C ASN A 15 4.48 16.30 8.84
N VAL A 16 4.02 15.08 8.57
CA VAL A 16 3.30 14.23 9.54
C VAL A 16 4.07 12.93 9.65
N ASP A 17 4.66 12.67 10.82
CA ASP A 17 5.17 11.34 11.16
C ASP A 17 4.00 10.45 11.58
N GLY A 18 3.68 9.45 10.75
CA GLY A 18 2.60 8.50 11.02
C GLY A 18 2.84 7.58 12.21
N THR A 19 4.01 7.65 12.85
CA THR A 19 4.36 6.92 14.07
C THR A 19 4.30 7.79 15.33
N ASN A 20 4.03 9.09 15.19
CA ASN A 20 3.90 10.04 16.28
C ASN A 20 2.41 10.43 16.49
N PRO A 21 1.82 10.17 17.68
CA PRO A 21 0.41 10.47 17.94
C PRO A 21 0.06 11.96 17.92
N ASP A 22 0.99 12.85 18.27
CA ASP A 22 0.76 14.31 18.26
C ASP A 22 0.67 14.82 16.81
N ASP A 23 1.51 14.28 15.94
CA ASP A 23 1.49 14.57 14.50
C ASP A 23 0.19 14.08 13.84
N LEU A 24 -0.27 12.87 14.18
CA LEU A 24 -1.54 12.33 13.73
C LEU A 24 -2.71 13.21 14.19
N SER A 25 -2.71 13.63 15.46
CA SER A 25 -3.74 14.51 16.04
C SER A 25 -3.78 15.85 15.31
N ARG A 26 -2.62 16.48 15.08
CA ARG A 26 -2.51 17.72 14.29
C ARG A 26 -3.05 17.52 12.88
N ALA A 27 -2.69 16.42 12.23
CA ALA A 27 -3.10 16.13 10.86
C ALA A 27 -4.61 15.89 10.72
N GLU A 28 -5.23 15.26 11.71
CA GLU A 28 -6.69 15.10 11.74
C GLU A 28 -7.42 16.43 11.89
N ILE A 29 -6.96 17.30 12.79
CA ILE A 29 -7.53 18.65 12.95
C ILE A 29 -7.41 19.45 11.64
N GLU A 30 -6.22 19.48 11.06
CA GLU A 30 -5.95 20.25 9.85
C GLU A 30 -6.72 19.71 8.64
N SER A 31 -6.75 18.39 8.43
CA SER A 31 -7.52 17.80 7.33
C SER A 31 -9.03 18.04 7.45
N ARG A 32 -9.59 18.05 8.67
CA ARG A 32 -10.99 18.45 8.90
C ARG A 32 -11.23 19.92 8.61
N ARG A 33 -10.28 20.80 8.95
CA ARG A 33 -10.34 22.22 8.60
C ARG A 33 -10.35 22.40 7.07
N GLN A 34 -9.44 21.73 6.36
CA GLN A 34 -9.39 21.74 4.89
C GLN A 34 -10.68 21.20 4.26
N ALA A 35 -11.30 20.16 4.84
CA ALA A 35 -12.58 19.64 4.38
C ALA A 35 -13.69 20.71 4.43
N TRP A 36 -13.75 21.51 5.50
CA TRP A 36 -14.69 22.63 5.59
C TRP A 36 -14.39 23.75 4.58
N ASP A 37 -13.11 24.04 4.33
CA ASP A 37 -12.72 25.01 3.31
C ASP A 37 -13.14 24.55 1.91
N LEU A 38 -13.05 23.25 1.61
CA LEU A 38 -13.57 22.68 0.35
C LEU A 38 -15.09 22.84 0.22
N ILE A 39 -15.85 22.61 1.29
CA ILE A 39 -17.30 22.82 1.26
C ILE A 39 -17.64 24.28 0.97
N ARG A 40 -16.92 25.22 1.60
CA ARG A 40 -17.08 26.66 1.30
C ARG A 40 -16.74 26.96 -0.14
N PHE A 41 -15.63 26.43 -0.65
CA PHE A 41 -15.20 26.59 -2.03
C PHE A 41 -16.27 26.08 -3.00
N PHE A 42 -16.77 24.85 -2.83
CA PHE A 42 -17.80 24.28 -3.69
C PHE A 42 -19.07 25.13 -3.74
N ARG A 43 -19.55 25.59 -2.59
CA ARG A 43 -20.77 26.40 -2.53
C ARG A 43 -20.63 27.77 -3.20
N SER A 44 -19.42 28.32 -3.25
CA SER A 44 -19.18 29.69 -3.74
C SER A 44 -18.61 29.75 -5.15
N HIS A 45 -17.97 28.68 -5.63
CA HIS A 45 -17.22 28.69 -6.88
C HIS A 45 -17.57 27.55 -7.84
N CYS A 46 -18.39 26.57 -7.44
CA CYS A 46 -18.77 25.46 -8.31
C CYS A 46 -20.28 25.51 -8.62
N PRO A 47 -20.67 25.91 -9.85
CA PRO A 47 -22.07 25.90 -10.27
C PRO A 47 -22.74 24.54 -10.05
N GLY A 48 -23.92 24.55 -9.44
CA GLY A 48 -24.69 23.35 -9.10
C GLY A 48 -24.31 22.70 -7.76
N LEU A 49 -23.34 23.26 -7.02
CA LEU A 49 -22.90 22.79 -5.69
C LEU A 49 -23.21 23.79 -4.55
N GLU A 50 -24.10 24.76 -4.80
CA GLU A 50 -24.45 25.83 -3.84
C GLU A 50 -25.03 25.27 -2.53
N ASN A 51 -25.70 24.12 -2.62
CA ASN A 51 -26.34 23.42 -1.50
C ASN A 51 -25.57 22.19 -1.01
N THR A 52 -24.30 22.00 -1.41
CA THR A 52 -23.50 20.85 -0.99
C THR A 52 -23.41 20.75 0.53
N GLN A 53 -23.52 19.53 1.07
CA GLN A 53 -23.39 19.24 2.50
C GLN A 53 -22.28 18.21 2.72
N LEU A 54 -21.52 18.37 3.82
CA LEU A 54 -20.55 17.37 4.26
C LEU A 54 -21.28 16.24 4.96
N LEU A 55 -21.29 15.05 4.35
CA LEU A 55 -21.93 13.87 4.95
C LEU A 55 -21.01 13.18 5.96
N ALA A 56 -19.75 13.00 5.60
CA ALA A 56 -18.76 12.33 6.44
C ALA A 56 -17.34 12.69 5.98
N THR A 57 -16.39 12.51 6.90
CA THR A 57 -14.95 12.45 6.62
C THR A 57 -14.42 11.05 6.93
N GLY A 58 -13.14 10.79 6.65
CA GLY A 58 -12.45 9.66 7.26
C GLY A 58 -12.51 9.73 8.80
N SER A 59 -12.54 8.56 9.44
CA SER A 59 -12.43 8.45 10.90
C SER A 59 -11.03 8.84 11.39
N GLN A 60 -10.01 8.51 10.61
CA GLN A 60 -8.60 8.82 10.84
C GLN A 60 -7.97 9.43 9.59
N VAL A 61 -6.86 10.15 9.79
CA VAL A 61 -6.03 10.60 8.67
C VAL A 61 -5.37 9.41 7.97
N GLY A 62 -5.42 9.41 6.64
CA GLY A 62 -4.76 8.37 5.84
C GLY A 62 -3.25 8.61 5.79
N ILE A 63 -2.46 7.67 6.31
CA ILE A 63 -1.00 7.69 6.19
C ILE A 63 -0.56 6.84 5.02
N ARG A 64 0.25 7.45 4.13
CA ARG A 64 0.74 6.79 2.92
C ARG A 64 1.83 5.77 3.23
N GLU A 65 2.78 6.10 4.10
CA GLU A 65 3.97 5.29 4.36
C GLU A 65 4.48 5.54 5.79
N THR A 66 5.09 4.52 6.41
CA THR A 66 5.74 4.63 7.73
C THR A 66 7.01 3.79 7.78
N ARG A 67 6.97 2.63 8.43
CA ARG A 67 8.11 1.72 8.56
C ARG A 67 7.94 0.52 7.63
N HIS A 68 9.05 0.14 7.00
CA HIS A 68 9.19 -1.10 6.26
C HIS A 68 10.14 -2.02 7.03
N ILE A 69 9.86 -3.31 7.04
CA ILE A 69 10.84 -4.27 7.53
C ILE A 69 12.02 -4.37 6.56
N LEU A 70 13.18 -4.81 7.06
CA LEU A 70 14.24 -5.31 6.20
C LEU A 70 14.06 -6.82 6.03
N GLY A 71 13.54 -7.19 4.86
CA GLY A 71 13.38 -8.57 4.44
C GLY A 71 14.58 -9.08 3.64
N ASP A 72 14.55 -10.37 3.31
CA ASP A 72 15.60 -11.01 2.51
C ASP A 72 15.76 -10.40 1.12
N TYR A 73 14.70 -9.76 0.62
CA TYR A 73 14.73 -8.91 -0.55
C TYR A 73 14.08 -7.57 -0.24
N VAL A 74 14.57 -6.49 -0.86
CA VAL A 74 13.98 -5.15 -0.77
C VAL A 74 13.48 -4.80 -2.16
N LEU A 75 12.16 -4.81 -2.35
CA LEU A 75 11.54 -4.39 -3.61
C LEU A 75 11.85 -2.91 -3.84
N ASN A 76 12.42 -2.59 -5.01
CA ASN A 76 12.80 -1.21 -5.35
C ASN A 76 12.02 -0.66 -6.54
N GLY A 77 12.16 0.64 -6.78
CA GLY A 77 11.53 1.32 -7.91
C GLY A 77 11.91 0.75 -9.28
N GLN A 78 13.15 0.28 -9.46
CA GLN A 78 13.58 -0.32 -10.73
C GLN A 78 12.85 -1.63 -11.00
N ASP A 79 12.68 -2.48 -9.99
CA ASP A 79 11.92 -3.73 -10.14
C ASP A 79 10.48 -3.46 -10.59
N VAL A 80 9.88 -2.37 -10.07
CA VAL A 80 8.55 -1.91 -10.47
C VAL A 80 8.56 -1.40 -11.91
N LEU A 81 9.46 -0.46 -12.25
CA LEU A 81 9.50 0.17 -13.58
C LEU A 81 9.82 -0.84 -14.70
N GLU A 82 10.71 -1.79 -14.45
CA GLU A 82 11.09 -2.82 -15.42
C GLU A 82 10.13 -4.01 -15.48
N GLY A 83 9.12 -4.07 -14.59
CA GLY A 83 8.18 -5.19 -14.57
C GLY A 83 8.82 -6.51 -14.16
N ARG A 84 9.75 -6.48 -13.21
CA ARG A 84 10.58 -7.63 -12.86
C ARG A 84 9.74 -8.82 -12.39
N LYS A 85 10.09 -10.01 -12.89
CA LYS A 85 9.54 -11.30 -12.46
C LYS A 85 10.54 -12.02 -11.56
N PHE A 86 10.02 -12.85 -10.67
CA PHE A 86 10.81 -13.55 -9.68
C PHE A 86 10.43 -15.03 -9.64
N GLU A 87 11.42 -15.90 -9.47
CA GLU A 87 11.19 -17.33 -9.20
C GLU A 87 10.36 -17.53 -7.93
N ASP A 88 10.45 -16.59 -6.98
CA ASP A 88 9.67 -16.56 -5.76
C ASP A 88 8.54 -15.51 -5.76
N GLY A 89 8.03 -15.10 -6.93
CA GLY A 89 6.89 -14.20 -7.05
C GLY A 89 5.60 -14.76 -6.41
N ILE A 90 5.01 -14.01 -5.48
CA ILE A 90 3.77 -14.42 -4.76
C ILE A 90 2.59 -13.46 -4.97
N ALA A 91 2.79 -12.39 -5.75
CA ALA A 91 1.74 -11.46 -6.13
C ALA A 91 2.17 -10.69 -7.38
N GLN A 92 1.26 -10.51 -8.33
CA GLN A 92 1.44 -9.62 -9.47
C GLN A 92 0.86 -8.23 -9.19
N CYS A 93 1.54 -7.18 -9.63
CA CYS A 93 1.08 -5.80 -9.48
C CYS A 93 1.41 -4.97 -10.72
N SER A 94 0.47 -4.13 -11.12
CA SER A 94 0.61 -3.20 -12.26
C SER A 94 0.32 -1.74 -11.87
N TYR A 95 0.37 -1.42 -10.58
CA TYR A 95 0.15 -0.05 -10.13
C TYR A 95 1.39 0.82 -10.46
N PRO A 96 1.22 2.08 -10.88
CA PRO A 96 2.35 2.98 -11.11
C PRO A 96 3.06 3.35 -9.81
N ILE A 97 4.29 3.87 -9.92
CA ILE A 97 4.94 4.54 -8.80
C ILE A 97 4.21 5.86 -8.56
N ASP A 98 3.48 5.96 -7.44
CA ASP A 98 2.67 7.13 -7.04
C ASP A 98 3.22 7.79 -5.75
N ILE A 99 4.18 8.69 -5.95
CA ILE A 99 4.86 9.46 -4.90
C ILE A 99 4.25 10.85 -4.80
N HIS A 100 3.91 11.25 -3.58
CA HIS A 100 3.53 12.63 -3.27
C HIS A 100 4.66 13.28 -2.49
N ASP A 101 5.30 14.31 -3.06
CA ASP A 101 6.50 14.94 -2.51
C ASP A 101 6.28 15.43 -1.07
N PRO A 102 6.89 14.83 -0.04
CA PRO A 102 6.66 15.22 1.35
C PRO A 102 7.06 16.67 1.63
N GLN A 103 7.96 17.25 0.82
CA GLN A 103 8.53 18.59 1.01
C GLN A 103 8.00 19.63 0.01
N GLY A 104 7.18 19.23 -0.97
CA GLY A 104 6.75 20.10 -2.06
C GLY A 104 5.35 19.82 -2.60
N PRO A 105 4.85 20.69 -3.49
CA PRO A 105 3.50 20.53 -4.06
C PRO A 105 3.42 19.48 -5.16
N ARG A 106 4.57 18.92 -5.60
CA ARG A 106 4.65 18.03 -6.75
C ARG A 106 4.34 16.57 -6.36
N GLY A 107 3.91 15.79 -7.34
CA GLY A 107 3.87 14.34 -7.25
C GLY A 107 4.62 13.74 -8.42
N ARG A 108 5.07 12.49 -8.27
CA ARG A 108 5.56 11.66 -9.36
C ARG A 108 4.58 10.51 -9.53
N LEU A 109 3.97 10.45 -10.71
CA LEU A 109 3.20 9.32 -11.17
C LEU A 109 3.91 8.74 -12.38
N GLU A 110 4.58 7.61 -12.21
CA GLU A 110 5.39 6.98 -13.25
C GLU A 110 4.87 5.57 -13.54
N GLY A 111 4.48 5.36 -14.80
CA GLY A 111 3.93 4.08 -15.25
C GLY A 111 5.02 3.01 -15.36
N ILE A 112 4.61 1.76 -15.21
CA ILE A 112 5.49 0.61 -15.44
C ILE A 112 5.79 0.52 -16.95
N HIS A 113 7.03 0.22 -17.32
CA HIS A 113 7.48 0.09 -18.72
C HIS A 113 7.22 -1.31 -19.30
N ALA A 114 6.43 -2.12 -18.58
CA ALA A 114 6.09 -3.50 -18.84
C ALA A 114 4.62 -3.76 -18.46
N ASP A 115 4.20 -5.03 -18.46
CA ASP A 115 2.81 -5.41 -18.16
C ASP A 115 2.48 -5.38 -16.66
N HIS A 116 3.36 -5.93 -15.84
CA HIS A 116 3.28 -5.98 -14.38
C HIS A 116 4.66 -6.28 -13.80
N TYR A 117 4.83 -6.14 -12.50
CA TYR A 117 5.95 -6.70 -11.75
C TYR A 117 5.43 -7.71 -10.71
N GLU A 118 6.31 -8.52 -10.16
CA GLU A 118 5.99 -9.44 -9.08
C GLU A 118 6.58 -8.98 -7.75
N ILE A 119 5.88 -9.28 -6.65
CA ILE A 119 6.41 -9.13 -5.30
C ILE A 119 7.00 -10.48 -4.88
N PRO A 120 8.32 -10.60 -4.67
CA PRO A 120 8.92 -11.87 -4.26
C PRO A 120 8.58 -12.18 -2.79
N TYR A 121 8.46 -13.46 -2.47
CA TYR A 121 8.17 -13.95 -1.11
C TYR A 121 9.18 -13.45 -0.08
N ARG A 122 10.45 -13.31 -0.49
CA ARG A 122 11.52 -12.75 0.34
C ARG A 122 11.27 -11.32 0.84
N CYS A 123 10.33 -10.57 0.25
CA CYS A 123 9.90 -9.27 0.79
C CYS A 123 9.09 -9.41 2.10
N LEU A 124 8.51 -10.58 2.36
CA LEU A 124 7.65 -10.85 3.51
C LEU A 124 8.44 -11.44 4.70
N VAL A 125 9.66 -11.94 4.45
CA VAL A 125 10.50 -12.67 5.41
C VAL A 125 11.54 -11.73 6.03
N PRO A 126 11.42 -11.34 7.32
CA PRO A 126 12.38 -10.45 7.99
C PRO A 126 13.75 -11.11 8.16
N ARG A 127 14.84 -10.35 7.98
CA ARG A 127 16.23 -10.85 8.09
C ARG A 127 16.59 -11.37 9.49
N GLU A 128 16.08 -10.72 10.53
CA GLU A 128 16.53 -10.94 11.91
C GLU A 128 15.60 -11.83 12.74
N VAL A 129 14.41 -12.16 12.21
CA VAL A 129 13.38 -12.91 12.93
C VAL A 129 12.93 -14.09 12.09
N SER A 130 13.21 -15.30 12.57
CA SER A 130 13.00 -16.54 11.80
C SER A 130 11.54 -17.01 11.77
N ASN A 131 10.72 -16.65 12.75
CA ASN A 131 9.33 -17.12 12.90
C ASN A 131 8.31 -15.99 12.78
N LEU A 132 8.52 -15.08 11.83
CA LEU A 132 7.64 -13.95 11.55
C LEU A 132 7.48 -13.77 10.05
N LEU A 133 6.25 -13.51 9.61
CA LEU A 133 5.94 -13.02 8.27
C LEU A 133 5.27 -11.67 8.39
N VAL A 134 5.61 -10.76 7.50
CA VAL A 134 5.01 -9.43 7.41
C VAL A 134 4.38 -9.28 6.04
N ALA A 135 3.14 -8.82 6.01
CA ALA A 135 2.36 -8.64 4.78
C ALA A 135 1.70 -7.26 4.74
N GLY A 136 1.28 -6.84 3.55
CA GLY A 136 0.63 -5.55 3.34
C GLY A 136 1.60 -4.38 3.24
N ARG A 137 1.18 -3.22 3.75
CA ARG A 137 1.96 -1.98 3.66
C ARG A 137 3.41 -2.05 4.18
N PRO A 138 3.72 -2.75 5.30
CA PRO A 138 5.06 -2.71 5.90
C PRO A 138 6.03 -3.77 5.37
N ILE A 139 5.73 -4.46 4.26
CA ILE A 139 6.68 -5.39 3.63
C ILE A 139 8.00 -4.71 3.26
N SER A 140 9.03 -5.51 3.01
CA SER A 140 10.35 -5.02 2.64
C SER A 140 10.36 -4.41 1.24
N ALA A 141 10.36 -3.09 1.20
CA ALA A 141 10.45 -2.28 -0.01
C ALA A 141 11.15 -0.96 0.33
N ASP A 142 11.81 -0.36 -0.66
CA ASP A 142 12.23 1.03 -0.53
C ASP A 142 11.05 1.98 -0.77
N HIS A 143 11.30 3.28 -0.67
CA HIS A 143 10.26 4.31 -0.85
C HIS A 143 9.52 4.20 -2.19
N GLU A 144 10.24 3.88 -3.28
CA GLU A 144 9.67 3.83 -4.62
C GLU A 144 8.90 2.53 -4.86
N GLY A 145 9.48 1.39 -4.46
CA GLY A 145 8.82 0.09 -4.50
C GLY A 145 7.55 0.09 -3.65
N ALA A 146 7.61 0.68 -2.45
CA ALA A 146 6.45 0.84 -1.58
C ALA A 146 5.39 1.76 -2.19
N ALA A 147 5.79 2.85 -2.86
CA ALA A 147 4.86 3.79 -3.49
C ALA A 147 3.91 3.11 -4.49
N SER A 148 4.35 2.02 -5.12
CA SER A 148 3.49 1.15 -5.93
C SER A 148 2.83 0.02 -5.11
N ALA A 149 3.62 -0.77 -4.39
CA ALA A 149 3.17 -2.04 -3.80
C ALA A 149 2.21 -1.88 -2.61
N ARG A 150 2.15 -0.71 -1.95
CA ARG A 150 1.36 -0.53 -0.72
C ARG A 150 -0.14 -0.31 -0.93
N VAL A 151 -0.61 -0.31 -2.17
CA VAL A 151 -2.05 -0.18 -2.48
C VAL A 151 -2.83 -1.42 -2.04
N ILE A 152 -4.16 -1.31 -1.99
CA ILE A 152 -5.03 -2.33 -1.39
C ILE A 152 -4.89 -3.71 -2.06
N PRO A 153 -4.91 -3.86 -3.41
CA PRO A 153 -4.86 -5.19 -4.02
C PRO A 153 -3.58 -5.99 -3.71
N PRO A 154 -2.35 -5.46 -3.83
CA PRO A 154 -1.16 -6.20 -3.41
C PRO A 154 -1.11 -6.46 -1.91
N CYS A 155 -1.72 -5.61 -1.07
CA CYS A 155 -1.84 -5.90 0.36
C CYS A 155 -2.70 -7.14 0.63
N TYR A 156 -3.79 -7.34 -0.12
CA TYR A 156 -4.57 -8.58 -0.03
C TYR A 156 -3.76 -9.78 -0.51
N ALA A 157 -3.09 -9.67 -1.66
CA ALA A 157 -2.31 -10.77 -2.23
C ALA A 157 -1.16 -11.21 -1.31
N THR A 158 -0.38 -10.26 -0.79
CA THR A 158 0.69 -10.56 0.18
C THR A 158 0.14 -11.10 1.50
N GLY A 159 -1.05 -10.66 1.93
CA GLY A 159 -1.73 -11.22 3.11
C GLY A 159 -2.12 -12.68 2.93
N GLN A 160 -2.69 -13.03 1.77
CA GLN A 160 -3.00 -14.42 1.41
C GLN A 160 -1.72 -15.27 1.33
N ALA A 161 -0.69 -14.78 0.64
CA ALA A 161 0.61 -15.45 0.53
C ALA A 161 1.23 -15.73 1.91
N ALA A 162 1.26 -14.75 2.79
CA ALA A 162 1.78 -14.92 4.15
C ALA A 162 1.00 -15.96 4.96
N GLY A 163 -0.34 -15.94 4.89
CA GLY A 163 -1.19 -16.91 5.58
C GLY A 163 -0.99 -18.34 5.07
N THR A 164 -0.90 -18.51 3.74
CA THR A 164 -0.63 -19.81 3.12
C THR A 164 0.77 -20.32 3.47
N ALA A 165 1.78 -19.46 3.42
CA ALA A 165 3.15 -19.82 3.80
C ALA A 165 3.27 -20.21 5.28
N ALA A 166 2.60 -19.50 6.19
CA ALA A 166 2.55 -19.87 7.61
C ALA A 166 1.88 -21.25 7.84
N SER A 167 0.85 -21.58 7.05
CA SER A 167 0.22 -22.91 7.11
C SER A 167 1.16 -24.01 6.61
N LEU A 168 1.88 -23.76 5.51
CA LEU A 168 2.86 -24.69 4.96
C LEU A 168 4.04 -24.89 5.92
N SER A 169 4.56 -23.82 6.51
CA SER A 169 5.69 -23.88 7.45
C SER A 169 5.37 -24.79 8.65
N LEU A 170 4.15 -24.70 9.19
CA LEU A 170 3.67 -25.58 10.27
C LEU A 170 3.56 -27.05 9.83
N LYS A 171 3.02 -27.31 8.63
CA LYS A 171 2.86 -28.68 8.10
C LYS A 171 4.21 -29.35 7.82
N GLN A 172 5.15 -28.59 7.26
CA GLN A 172 6.49 -29.05 6.92
C GLN A 172 7.43 -29.06 8.14
N ARG A 173 7.04 -28.42 9.24
CA ARG A 173 7.88 -28.21 10.45
C ARG A 173 9.17 -27.45 10.15
N VAL A 174 9.07 -26.43 9.32
CA VAL A 174 10.16 -25.54 8.94
C VAL A 174 9.84 -24.11 9.33
N THR A 175 10.84 -23.23 9.33
CA THR A 175 10.59 -21.79 9.50
C THR A 175 9.96 -21.20 8.24
N PRO A 176 9.23 -20.06 8.33
CA PRO A 176 8.72 -19.35 7.15
C PRO A 176 9.76 -19.12 6.04
N ARG A 177 11.03 -18.95 6.40
CA ARG A 177 12.16 -18.77 5.47
C ARG A 177 12.50 -20.01 4.65
N GLU A 178 12.19 -21.18 5.18
CA GLU A 178 12.52 -22.50 4.61
C GLU A 178 11.32 -23.12 3.89
N VAL A 179 10.20 -22.40 3.77
CA VAL A 179 9.02 -22.85 3.04
C VAL A 179 9.38 -23.11 1.58
N ASP A 180 8.95 -24.27 1.07
CA ASP A 180 9.03 -24.61 -0.34
C ASP A 180 8.18 -23.62 -1.18
N ILE A 181 8.88 -22.81 -1.98
CA ILE A 181 8.29 -21.74 -2.79
C ILE A 181 7.43 -22.30 -3.92
N GLU A 182 7.82 -23.40 -4.55
CA GLU A 182 7.03 -24.03 -5.62
C GLU A 182 5.72 -24.56 -5.06
N GLN A 183 5.76 -25.18 -3.88
CA GLN A 183 4.56 -25.63 -3.18
C GLN A 183 3.67 -24.45 -2.76
N LEU A 184 4.26 -23.35 -2.28
CA LEU A 184 3.53 -22.13 -1.94
C LEU A 184 2.81 -21.56 -3.16
N ARG A 185 3.52 -21.36 -4.28
CA ARG A 185 2.95 -20.84 -5.53
C ARG A 185 1.85 -21.74 -6.06
N THR A 186 2.07 -23.05 -6.10
CA THR A 186 1.04 -24.03 -6.49
C THR A 186 -0.21 -23.91 -5.63
N THR A 187 -0.05 -23.84 -4.31
CA THR A 187 -1.17 -23.72 -3.37
C THR A 187 -1.94 -22.40 -3.57
N LEU A 188 -1.22 -21.30 -3.87
CA LEU A 188 -1.85 -20.01 -4.16
C LEU A 188 -2.64 -20.05 -5.47
N GLN A 189 -2.11 -20.68 -6.52
CA GLN A 189 -2.82 -20.86 -7.80
C GLN A 189 -4.08 -21.73 -7.63
N GLU A 190 -4.00 -22.81 -6.86
CA GLU A 190 -5.17 -23.66 -6.53
C GLU A 190 -6.27 -22.87 -5.78
N GLN A 191 -5.87 -21.85 -5.00
CA GLN A 191 -6.79 -20.94 -4.32
C GLN A 191 -7.31 -19.79 -5.23
N GLY A 192 -6.90 -19.77 -6.50
CA GLY A 192 -7.29 -18.75 -7.47
C GLY A 192 -6.49 -17.45 -7.42
N ALA A 193 -5.35 -17.41 -6.72
CA ALA A 193 -4.44 -16.29 -6.77
C ALA A 193 -3.66 -16.28 -8.10
N VAL A 194 -3.28 -15.09 -8.55
CA VAL A 194 -2.42 -14.91 -9.74
C VAL A 194 -1.00 -14.69 -9.25
N VAL A 195 -0.16 -15.73 -9.44
CA VAL A 195 1.26 -15.78 -9.07
C VAL A 195 2.06 -16.44 -10.17
#